data_AF-A0A933EMI4-F1
#
_entry.id   AF-A0A933EMI4-F1
#
_cell.length_a   1.000
_cell.length_b   1.000
_cell.length_c   1.000
_cell.angle_alpha   90.00
_cell.angle_beta   90.00
_cell.angle_gamma   90.00
#
_symmetry.space_group_name_H-M   'P 1'
#
loop_
_entity.id
_entity.type
_entity.pdbx_description
1 polymer ?
#
loop_
_entity_poly.entity_id
_entity_poly.type
_entity_poly.pdbx_seq_one_letter_code
_entity_poly.pdbx_strand_id
1 'polypeptide(L)'
;KPVVSLTITDAAGTPLKREALEGYGFTVAQIVVDDATQLSKYQSLLLREVKGQPYTVGGETKQPALATATQPFADSGGPWAAVDLGYTYTFTNTLTLEADPILTTVVAVSAYKDGRTVVANDVYTFVPAGGEPTVTREVVTTAACGTCHNPIMIHGGTRRETGLCVTCHTDQNTDPETGNTVDFKVLIHRLHSGTRLPSVAAGAVYEIVGNRQSVFNFSLGAWPQDTRNCTTCHSGGAQSDNYKTAPNAAACTSCHDNVKLATGENHPGGKITDEAKCPACHVPDGNEFDASVTGAHTLPLKSTQITGVNLEIVSVEGAVPDGSPVVTFKVTDNSGAAIAPADMDYLAVTLAGPTSDYTNRVTETIFRKSTDPAVPSTPPVVEDAGGGAYRYTLTYKIPADATGTYAVGMEGYVMETIEGVEVPVRVAAFNPVAYVSLTGGNPVARRKAVDREKCNACHSSLALHGTVRQNTEYCVLCHNPTGTDEARRPAEAMPPTSINFRVLIHRLHRGEEANNPLVVYGFGGRPIDFGNVIFPGNLAACQTCHVAGTYGLPLPGGVQPTTVTQAGKVISTTLPIRSVCTACHDSTAASGHVELQTTGSGIETCAVCHGAGREFDVTKVHR
;
A
#
# COMPACT_ATOMS: atom_id res chain seq x y z
N LYS A 1 32.24 -4.18 29.93
CA LYS A 1 30.95 -4.60 29.35
C LYS A 1 29.92 -3.52 29.69
N PRO A 2 29.04 -3.15 28.75
CA PRO A 2 27.99 -2.17 29.04
C PRO A 2 27.05 -2.62 30.16
N VAL A 3 26.50 -1.66 30.90
CA VAL A 3 25.44 -1.85 31.89
C VAL A 3 24.33 -0.85 31.57
N VAL A 4 23.08 -1.32 31.51
CA VAL A 4 21.91 -0.50 31.19
C VAL A 4 20.98 -0.50 32.38
N SER A 5 20.44 0.67 32.74
CA SER A 5 19.38 0.80 33.74
C SER A 5 18.05 1.05 33.04
N LEU A 6 16.99 0.33 33.43
CA LEU A 6 15.68 0.42 32.80
C LEU A 6 14.54 0.04 33.74
N THR A 7 13.34 0.54 33.43
CA THR A 7 12.08 0.12 34.06
C THR A 7 11.29 -0.77 33.11
N ILE A 8 10.48 -1.67 33.66
CA ILE A 8 9.56 -2.52 32.90
C ILE A 8 8.16 -2.25 33.45
N THR A 9 7.22 -1.85 32.59
CA THR A 9 5.83 -1.57 32.99
C THR A 9 4.84 -2.21 32.04
N ASP A 10 3.60 -2.42 32.51
CA ASP A 10 2.48 -2.70 31.62
C ASP A 10 1.93 -1.42 30.96
N ALA A 11 0.89 -1.56 30.14
CA ALA A 11 0.26 -0.44 29.44
C ALA A 11 -0.43 0.57 30.38
N ALA A 12 -0.70 0.21 31.64
CA ALA A 12 -1.24 1.11 32.66
C ALA A 12 -0.12 1.81 33.46
N GLY A 13 1.15 1.54 33.16
CA GLY A 13 2.30 2.07 33.89
C GLY A 13 2.63 1.30 35.16
N THR A 14 2.00 0.14 35.41
CA THR A 14 2.29 -0.69 36.58
C THR A 14 3.64 -1.38 36.41
N PRO A 15 4.57 -1.26 37.38
CA PRO A 15 5.84 -1.97 37.32
C PRO A 15 5.67 -3.48 37.21
N LEU A 16 6.42 -4.09 36.29
CA LEU A 16 6.46 -5.52 36.09
C LEU A 16 7.77 -6.09 36.60
N LYS A 17 7.70 -7.33 37.12
CA LYS A 17 8.89 -8.10 37.45
C LYS A 17 9.61 -8.51 36.17
N ARG A 18 10.95 -8.64 36.23
CA ARG A 18 11.73 -9.12 35.08
C ARG A 18 11.20 -10.44 34.54
N GLU A 19 10.81 -11.39 35.40
CA GLU A 19 10.34 -12.73 35.00
C GLU A 19 9.08 -12.70 34.13
N ALA A 20 8.39 -11.57 34.04
CA ALA A 20 7.27 -11.39 33.11
C ALA A 20 7.71 -11.39 31.64
N LEU A 21 8.99 -11.11 31.33
CA LEU A 21 9.49 -11.13 29.96
C LEU A 21 9.96 -12.54 29.55
N GLU A 22 9.39 -13.05 28.46
CA GLU A 22 9.75 -14.34 27.84
C GLU A 22 11.03 -14.24 27.01
N GLY A 23 11.29 -13.08 26.41
CA GLY A 23 12.49 -12.84 25.62
C GLY A 23 12.83 -11.37 25.49
N TYR A 24 14.11 -11.11 25.23
CA TYR A 24 14.67 -9.77 25.15
C TYR A 24 16.00 -9.77 24.38
N GLY A 25 16.42 -8.60 23.91
CA GLY A 25 17.76 -8.39 23.35
C GLY A 25 18.12 -6.91 23.28
N PHE A 26 19.38 -6.60 23.57
CA PHE A 26 19.94 -5.24 23.57
C PHE A 26 20.92 -5.05 22.41
N THR A 27 20.87 -3.90 21.76
CA THR A 27 21.81 -3.49 20.73
C THR A 27 22.53 -2.22 21.15
N VAL A 28 23.70 -1.96 20.57
CA VAL A 28 24.46 -0.73 20.84
C VAL A 28 25.22 -0.31 19.60
N ALA A 29 25.10 0.96 19.22
CA ALA A 29 25.73 1.55 18.05
C ALA A 29 26.16 3.00 18.32
N GLN A 30 27.12 3.51 17.55
CA GLN A 30 27.48 4.94 17.54
C GLN A 30 27.08 5.60 16.23
N ILE A 31 26.79 6.90 16.28
CA ILE A 31 26.63 7.70 15.07
C ILE A 31 27.98 8.29 14.71
N VAL A 32 28.54 7.86 13.60
CA VAL A 32 29.81 8.36 13.06
C VAL A 32 29.52 9.27 11.87
N VAL A 33 30.35 10.29 11.67
CA VAL A 33 30.30 11.20 10.52
C VAL A 33 31.55 10.98 9.70
N ASP A 34 31.39 10.77 8.40
CA ASP A 34 32.52 10.67 7.49
C ASP A 34 33.10 12.06 7.20
N ASP A 35 34.40 12.25 7.41
CA ASP A 35 35.03 13.57 7.30
C ASP A 35 35.00 14.13 5.87
N ALA A 36 35.07 13.27 4.85
CA ALA A 36 35.14 13.70 3.46
C ALA A 36 33.76 14.11 2.90
N THR A 37 32.74 13.33 3.24
CA THR A 37 31.38 13.49 2.70
C THR A 37 30.44 14.22 3.66
N GLN A 38 30.81 14.33 4.93
CA GLN A 38 29.97 14.82 6.03
C GLN A 38 28.69 14.00 6.25
N LEU A 39 28.63 12.78 5.70
CA LEU A 39 27.49 11.89 5.85
C LEU A 39 27.57 11.14 7.18
N SER A 40 26.45 11.14 7.92
CA SER A 40 26.33 10.35 9.15
C SER A 40 25.87 8.91 8.88
N LYS A 41 26.33 7.96 9.69
CA LYS A 41 25.85 6.58 9.69
C LYS A 41 25.87 5.96 11.08
N TYR A 42 25.05 4.93 11.28
CA TYR A 42 25.15 4.08 12.45
C TYR A 42 26.27 3.06 12.26
N GLN A 43 27.09 2.89 13.30
CA GLN A 43 28.12 1.86 13.41
C GLN A 43 27.80 0.98 14.62
N SER A 44 27.47 -0.28 14.40
CA SER A 44 27.22 -1.22 15.50
C SER A 44 28.51 -1.52 16.25
N LEU A 45 28.43 -1.55 17.58
CA LEU A 45 29.54 -1.95 18.45
C LEU A 45 29.50 -3.43 18.86
N LEU A 46 28.51 -4.18 18.37
CA LEU A 46 28.36 -5.62 18.57
C LEU A 46 28.29 -6.31 17.20
N LEU A 47 29.42 -6.87 16.78
CA LEU A 47 29.61 -7.51 15.47
C LEU A 47 30.06 -8.96 15.66
N ARG A 48 29.72 -9.80 14.70
CA ARG A 48 30.24 -11.17 14.61
C ARG A 48 30.47 -11.54 13.15
N GLU A 49 31.42 -12.44 12.94
CA GLU A 49 31.56 -13.14 11.67
C GLU A 49 30.54 -14.27 11.58
N VAL A 50 29.81 -14.30 10.47
CA VAL A 50 28.84 -15.35 10.13
C VAL A 50 29.33 -16.09 8.91
N LYS A 51 29.37 -17.42 8.99
CA LYS A 51 29.75 -18.27 7.85
C LYS A 51 28.58 -18.43 6.91
N GLY A 52 28.78 -18.18 5.62
CA GLY A 52 27.80 -18.52 4.61
C GLY A 52 27.54 -20.02 4.60
N GLN A 53 26.28 -20.42 4.46
CA GLN A 53 25.86 -21.81 4.37
C GLN A 53 25.16 -22.08 3.03
N PRO A 54 25.18 -23.34 2.54
CA PRO A 54 24.29 -23.74 1.45
C PRO A 54 22.82 -23.55 1.86
N TYR A 55 21.99 -23.11 0.91
CA TYR A 55 20.58 -22.83 1.13
C TYR A 55 19.75 -23.30 -0.06
N THR A 56 18.43 -23.48 0.12
CA THR A 56 17.55 -24.04 -0.91
C THR A 56 16.56 -23.00 -1.42
N VAL A 57 16.50 -22.81 -2.73
CA VAL A 57 15.52 -21.96 -3.42
C VAL A 57 14.85 -22.78 -4.51
N GLY A 58 13.52 -22.85 -4.53
CA GLY A 58 12.80 -23.58 -5.59
C GLY A 58 13.14 -25.07 -5.70
N GLY A 59 13.61 -25.70 -4.62
CA GLY A 59 14.07 -27.09 -4.61
C GLY A 59 15.54 -27.28 -5.03
N GLU A 60 16.22 -26.22 -5.46
CA GLU A 60 17.64 -26.26 -5.82
C GLU A 60 18.52 -25.78 -4.67
N THR A 61 19.62 -26.48 -4.42
CA THR A 61 20.61 -26.05 -3.42
C THR A 61 21.61 -25.09 -4.05
N LYS A 62 21.70 -23.88 -3.50
CA LYS A 62 22.66 -22.84 -3.86
C LYS A 62 23.80 -22.80 -2.84
N GLN A 63 24.99 -22.47 -3.32
CA GLN A 63 26.15 -22.18 -2.46
C GLN A 63 26.12 -20.69 -2.05
N PRO A 64 26.65 -20.36 -0.86
CA PRO A 64 26.69 -18.96 -0.41
C PRO A 64 27.61 -18.14 -1.31
N ALA A 65 27.23 -16.88 -1.57
CA ALA A 65 28.02 -15.93 -2.34
C ALA A 65 29.35 -15.57 -1.63
N LEU A 66 29.36 -15.57 -0.30
CA LEU A 66 30.51 -15.25 0.54
C LEU A 66 30.79 -16.39 1.52
N ALA A 67 32.08 -16.69 1.75
CA ALA A 67 32.47 -17.69 2.75
C ALA A 67 32.13 -17.22 4.17
N THR A 68 32.36 -15.94 4.46
CA THR A 68 31.91 -15.26 5.69
C THR A 68 31.44 -13.84 5.39
N ALA A 69 30.64 -13.29 6.29
CA ALA A 69 30.28 -11.88 6.32
C ALA A 69 30.17 -11.39 7.76
N THR A 70 30.42 -10.10 7.97
CA THR A 70 30.18 -9.43 9.25
C THR A 70 28.69 -9.13 9.40
N GLN A 71 28.16 -9.35 10.61
CA GLN A 71 26.79 -8.99 10.95
C GLN A 71 26.70 -8.43 12.38
N PRO A 72 25.95 -7.33 12.59
CA PRO A 72 25.53 -6.91 13.92
C PRO A 72 24.67 -7.96 14.64
N PHE A 73 24.74 -7.98 15.97
CA PHE A 73 23.88 -8.86 16.79
C PHE A 73 23.39 -8.16 18.07
N ALA A 74 22.32 -8.69 18.65
CA ALA A 74 21.80 -8.25 19.93
C ALA A 74 22.37 -9.09 21.08
N ASP A 75 22.81 -8.43 22.15
CA ASP A 75 23.21 -9.04 23.40
C ASP A 75 21.98 -9.53 24.19
N SER A 76 22.08 -10.71 24.78
CA SER A 76 21.06 -11.28 25.66
C SER A 76 21.70 -12.28 26.63
N GLY A 77 20.94 -12.70 27.64
CA GLY A 77 21.39 -13.73 28.61
C GLY A 77 22.28 -13.19 29.74
N GLY A 78 22.51 -11.88 29.80
CA GLY A 78 23.30 -11.25 30.85
C GLY A 78 22.56 -11.19 32.20
N PRO A 79 23.27 -10.97 33.31
CA PRO A 79 22.65 -10.91 34.62
C PRO A 79 21.84 -9.62 34.80
N TRP A 80 20.71 -9.77 35.48
CA TRP A 80 19.85 -8.67 35.92
C TRP A 80 20.01 -8.46 37.43
N ALA A 81 19.95 -7.21 37.88
CA ALA A 81 19.85 -6.87 39.29
C ALA A 81 18.73 -5.84 39.50
N ALA A 82 17.91 -6.04 40.53
CA ALA A 82 16.91 -5.06 40.92
C ALA A 82 17.58 -3.86 41.60
N VAL A 83 17.07 -2.65 41.31
CA VAL A 83 17.48 -1.39 41.94
C VAL A 83 16.24 -0.65 42.43
N ASP A 84 16.41 0.44 43.20
CA ASP A 84 15.29 1.18 43.82
C ASP A 84 14.19 1.55 42.80
N LEU A 85 14.58 1.88 41.56
CA LEU A 85 13.69 2.13 40.44
C LEU A 85 14.08 1.25 39.23
N GLY A 86 13.50 0.04 39.17
CA GLY A 86 13.63 -0.85 38.02
C GLY A 86 14.78 -1.84 38.14
N TYR A 87 15.56 -1.96 37.07
CA TYR A 87 16.58 -2.99 36.91
C TYR A 87 17.85 -2.45 36.25
N THR A 88 18.97 -3.08 36.58
CA THR A 88 20.19 -3.01 35.78
C THR A 88 20.39 -4.32 35.02
N TYR A 89 20.74 -4.24 33.74
CA TYR A 89 21.18 -5.35 32.91
C TYR A 89 22.67 -5.18 32.57
N THR A 90 23.50 -6.17 32.89
CA THR A 90 24.90 -6.20 32.45
C THR A 90 25.02 -7.07 31.22
N PHE A 91 25.66 -6.57 30.16
CA PHE A 91 25.82 -7.31 28.91
C PHE A 91 26.61 -8.61 29.12
N THR A 92 26.24 -9.67 28.39
CA THR A 92 27.02 -10.92 28.36
C THR A 92 28.32 -10.71 27.59
N ASN A 93 28.25 -10.01 26.46
CA ASN A 93 29.37 -9.78 25.56
C ASN A 93 30.08 -8.47 25.88
N THR A 94 31.38 -8.42 25.60
CA THR A 94 32.12 -7.16 25.45
C THR A 94 31.79 -6.54 24.10
N LEU A 95 31.93 -5.22 23.98
CA LEU A 95 31.87 -4.56 22.68
C LEU A 95 32.97 -5.14 21.77
N THR A 96 32.64 -5.33 20.50
CA THR A 96 33.58 -5.84 19.50
C THR A 96 34.37 -4.72 18.84
N LEU A 97 33.83 -3.50 18.87
CA LEU A 97 34.54 -2.26 18.54
C LEU A 97 34.64 -1.40 19.78
N GLU A 98 35.75 -0.69 19.93
CA GLU A 98 35.92 0.29 20.99
C GLU A 98 34.97 1.47 20.76
N ALA A 99 34.25 1.87 21.81
CA ALA A 99 33.35 3.01 21.75
C ALA A 99 34.17 4.30 21.85
N ASP A 100 33.96 5.23 20.93
CA ASP A 100 34.49 6.58 21.07
C ASP A 100 33.71 7.30 22.19
N PRO A 101 34.39 7.82 23.23
CA PRO A 101 33.71 8.39 24.39
C PRO A 101 32.94 9.69 24.09
N ILE A 102 33.23 10.40 23.00
CA ILE A 102 32.58 11.68 22.67
C ILE A 102 31.46 11.56 21.63
N LEU A 103 31.32 10.41 20.97
CA LEU A 103 30.29 10.21 19.96
C LEU A 103 28.93 9.89 20.57
N THR A 104 27.88 10.36 19.90
CA THR A 104 26.51 9.93 20.19
C THR A 104 26.41 8.40 20.06
N THR A 105 26.00 7.78 21.16
CA THR A 105 25.81 6.34 21.31
C THR A 105 24.34 6.04 21.54
N VAL A 106 23.83 5.04 20.84
CA VAL A 106 22.46 4.56 20.93
C VAL A 106 22.44 3.14 21.46
N VAL A 107 21.68 2.91 22.52
CA VAL A 107 21.33 1.57 23.03
C VAL A 107 19.85 1.36 22.78
N ALA A 108 19.49 0.25 22.16
CA ALA A 108 18.10 -0.10 21.95
C ALA A 108 17.79 -1.49 22.53
N VAL A 109 16.54 -1.69 22.95
CA VAL A 109 16.06 -2.95 23.50
C VAL A 109 14.82 -3.41 22.75
N SER A 110 14.72 -4.72 22.56
CA SER A 110 13.45 -5.39 22.23
C SER A 110 13.11 -6.36 23.34
N ALA A 111 11.85 -6.41 23.75
CA ALA A 111 11.34 -7.33 24.76
C ALA A 111 9.92 -7.79 24.41
N TYR A 112 9.54 -8.99 24.85
CA TYR A 112 8.21 -9.52 24.60
C TYR A 112 7.72 -10.47 25.70
N LYS A 113 6.40 -10.65 25.75
CA LYS A 113 5.69 -11.65 26.57
C LYS A 113 4.42 -12.14 25.88
N ASP A 114 3.71 -13.05 26.53
CA ASP A 114 2.43 -13.61 26.09
C ASP A 114 2.51 -14.19 24.67
N GLY A 115 3.56 -14.99 24.41
CA GLY A 115 3.78 -15.59 23.10
C GLY A 115 4.03 -14.57 21.98
N ARG A 116 4.68 -13.43 22.30
CA ARG A 116 4.96 -12.29 21.39
C ARG A 116 3.73 -11.47 20.95
N THR A 117 2.58 -11.67 21.59
CA THR A 117 1.42 -10.79 21.36
C THR A 117 1.63 -9.41 22.00
N VAL A 118 2.44 -9.34 23.06
CA VAL A 118 2.86 -8.09 23.70
C VAL A 118 4.35 -7.88 23.45
N VAL A 119 4.69 -6.79 22.78
CA VAL A 119 6.07 -6.42 22.40
C VAL A 119 6.31 -4.98 22.80
N ALA A 120 7.49 -4.74 23.38
CA ALA A 120 8.00 -3.41 23.68
C ALA A 120 9.38 -3.24 23.05
N ASN A 121 9.62 -2.09 22.43
CA ASN A 121 10.93 -1.66 21.98
C ASN A 121 11.20 -0.29 22.59
N ASP A 122 12.45 -0.01 22.91
CA ASP A 122 12.86 1.30 23.41
C ASP A 122 14.26 1.64 22.90
N VAL A 123 14.55 2.93 22.79
CA VAL A 123 15.78 3.47 22.21
C VAL A 123 16.27 4.61 23.10
N TYR A 124 17.50 4.49 23.59
CA TYR A 124 18.13 5.47 24.45
C TYR A 124 19.42 6.00 23.82
N THR A 125 19.57 7.33 23.79
CA THR A 125 20.68 8.02 23.13
C THR A 125 21.46 8.84 24.16
N PHE A 126 22.79 8.74 24.16
CA PHE A 126 23.67 9.41 25.12
C PHE A 126 25.09 9.61 24.57
N VAL A 127 25.92 10.38 25.28
CA VAL A 127 27.37 10.49 25.03
C VAL A 127 28.13 9.79 26.17
N PRO A 128 29.01 8.80 25.92
CA PRO A 128 29.66 8.04 27.00
C PRO A 128 30.50 8.89 27.97
N ALA A 129 31.15 9.95 27.49
CA ALA A 129 31.89 10.91 28.32
C ALA A 129 30.99 11.89 29.10
N GLY A 130 29.68 11.84 28.90
CA GLY A 130 28.72 12.83 29.37
C GLY A 130 28.52 14.00 28.41
N GLY A 131 27.46 14.78 28.65
CA GLY A 131 27.02 15.85 27.77
C GLY A 131 25.83 15.45 26.89
N GLU A 132 25.30 16.43 26.17
CA GLU A 132 24.17 16.23 25.27
C GLU A 132 24.64 15.68 23.91
N PRO A 133 23.92 14.71 23.32
CA PRO A 133 24.16 14.25 21.95
C PRO A 133 24.12 15.42 20.95
N THR A 134 25.23 15.69 20.27
CA THR A 134 25.34 16.78 19.28
C THR A 134 25.05 16.32 17.85
N VAL A 135 25.22 15.02 17.58
CA VAL A 135 24.88 14.40 16.29
C VAL A 135 23.73 13.43 16.50
N THR A 136 22.64 13.63 15.78
CA THR A 136 21.49 12.70 15.74
C THR A 136 21.29 12.16 14.34
N ARG A 137 20.50 11.07 14.22
CA ARG A 137 20.16 10.43 12.94
C ARG A 137 18.75 9.87 12.93
N GLU A 138 17.77 10.77 12.86
CA GLU A 138 16.33 10.45 12.71
C GLU A 138 15.85 10.85 11.30
N VAL A 139 16.15 9.98 10.33
CA VAL A 139 15.81 10.19 8.91
C VAL A 139 14.36 9.80 8.60
N VAL A 140 13.86 8.77 9.28
CA VAL A 140 12.47 8.30 9.15
C VAL A 140 11.95 7.93 10.53
N THR A 141 10.64 8.12 10.74
CA THR A 141 9.96 7.77 11.99
C THR A 141 9.25 6.43 11.88
N THR A 142 9.07 5.73 13.01
CA THR A 142 8.21 4.53 13.07
C THR A 142 6.78 4.86 12.66
N ALA A 143 6.29 6.06 12.99
CA ALA A 143 4.95 6.52 12.64
C ALA A 143 4.75 6.63 11.12
N ALA A 144 5.73 7.12 10.36
CA ALA A 144 5.64 7.19 8.90
C ALA A 144 5.42 5.81 8.28
N CYS A 145 6.21 4.81 8.72
CA CYS A 145 6.02 3.41 8.33
C CYS A 145 4.66 2.85 8.78
N GLY A 146 4.22 3.27 9.98
CA GLY A 146 2.95 2.90 10.61
C GLY A 146 1.70 3.22 9.79
N THR A 147 1.80 4.16 8.85
CA THR A 147 0.73 4.51 7.90
C THR A 147 0.29 3.30 7.06
N CYS A 148 1.22 2.42 6.72
CA CYS A 148 0.95 1.18 5.98
C CYS A 148 1.13 -0.06 6.88
N HIS A 149 2.16 -0.06 7.73
CA HIS A 149 2.52 -1.16 8.61
C HIS A 149 1.96 -0.96 10.01
N ASN A 150 0.74 -1.44 10.25
CA ASN A 150 0.09 -1.28 11.55
C ASN A 150 -0.12 -2.62 12.27
N PRO A 151 0.80 -3.02 13.18
CA PRO A 151 2.14 -2.48 13.39
C PRO A 151 3.19 -3.08 12.43
N ILE A 152 4.38 -2.49 12.37
CA ILE A 152 5.56 -3.16 11.78
C ILE A 152 5.88 -4.40 12.60
N MET A 153 6.07 -5.55 11.95
CA MET A 153 6.30 -6.83 12.62
C MET A 153 7.39 -7.65 11.93
N ILE A 154 8.66 -7.30 12.18
CA ILE A 154 9.79 -8.03 11.58
C ILE A 154 10.46 -8.93 12.63
N HIS A 155 11.17 -9.95 12.15
CA HIS A 155 11.88 -10.95 12.95
C HIS A 155 11.00 -11.70 13.96
N GLY A 156 9.86 -12.19 13.49
CA GLY A 156 8.88 -12.87 14.34
C GLY A 156 8.07 -11.90 15.21
N GLY A 157 7.96 -10.64 14.78
CA GLY A 157 7.06 -9.62 15.33
C GLY A 157 7.63 -8.79 16.48
N THR A 158 8.87 -9.03 16.90
CA THR A 158 9.46 -8.42 18.12
C THR A 158 10.23 -7.12 17.87
N ARG A 159 10.48 -6.76 16.60
CA ARG A 159 11.20 -5.54 16.21
C ARG A 159 10.27 -4.67 15.39
N ARG A 160 9.93 -3.51 15.96
CA ARG A 160 8.87 -2.61 15.49
C ARG A 160 9.33 -1.15 15.36
N GLU A 161 10.39 -0.75 16.06
CA GLU A 161 10.88 0.64 16.08
C GLU A 161 12.04 0.87 15.09
N THR A 162 11.96 1.92 14.27
CA THR A 162 13.02 2.26 13.30
C THR A 162 14.35 2.56 13.98
N GLY A 163 14.32 3.24 15.13
CA GLY A 163 15.50 3.52 15.94
C GLY A 163 16.22 2.27 16.45
N LEU A 164 15.49 1.16 16.66
CA LEU A 164 16.09 -0.13 16.96
C LEU A 164 16.69 -0.75 15.69
N CYS A 165 15.97 -0.73 14.56
CA CYS A 165 16.42 -1.33 13.30
C CYS A 165 17.79 -0.81 12.86
N VAL A 166 18.01 0.50 12.90
CA VAL A 166 19.23 1.15 12.42
C VAL A 166 20.48 0.84 13.25
N THR A 167 20.32 0.31 14.48
CA THR A 167 21.45 -0.17 15.28
C THR A 167 22.03 -1.50 14.78
N CYS A 168 21.27 -2.25 13.97
CA CYS A 168 21.68 -3.52 13.37
C CYS A 168 21.77 -3.48 11.84
N HIS A 169 20.89 -2.74 11.18
CA HIS A 169 20.87 -2.60 9.73
C HIS A 169 21.82 -1.46 9.31
N THR A 170 23.10 -1.63 9.61
CA THR A 170 24.20 -0.73 9.27
C THR A 170 24.88 -1.15 7.97
N ASP A 171 25.79 -0.33 7.43
CA ASP A 171 26.62 -0.69 6.27
C ASP A 171 27.58 -1.88 6.54
N GLN A 172 27.81 -2.20 7.81
CA GLN A 172 28.56 -3.39 8.25
C GLN A 172 27.79 -4.72 8.10
N ASN A 173 26.51 -4.69 7.70
CA ASN A 173 25.65 -5.87 7.73
C ASN A 173 25.42 -6.43 6.32
N THR A 174 25.88 -7.66 6.10
CA THR A 174 25.78 -8.37 4.82
C THR A 174 25.22 -9.77 5.03
N ASP A 175 24.32 -10.18 4.15
CA ASP A 175 23.87 -11.57 4.00
C ASP A 175 24.95 -12.37 3.25
N PRO A 176 25.65 -13.32 3.89
CA PRO A 176 26.71 -14.09 3.24
C PRO A 176 26.17 -15.05 2.17
N GLU A 177 24.91 -15.49 2.27
CA GLU A 177 24.33 -16.41 1.30
C GLU A 177 24.11 -15.73 -0.06
N THR A 178 23.63 -14.49 -0.06
CA THR A 178 23.33 -13.75 -1.31
C THR A 178 24.40 -12.71 -1.67
N GLY A 179 25.22 -12.31 -0.71
CA GLY A 179 26.16 -11.20 -0.83
C GLY A 179 25.49 -9.82 -0.77
N ASN A 180 24.17 -9.76 -0.61
CA ASN A 180 23.45 -8.51 -0.50
C ASN A 180 23.70 -7.86 0.87
N THR A 181 23.95 -6.55 0.87
CA THR A 181 23.90 -5.79 2.12
C THR A 181 22.46 -5.70 2.62
N VAL A 182 22.32 -5.71 3.94
CA VAL A 182 21.06 -5.42 4.63
C VAL A 182 21.15 -4.09 5.38
N ASP A 183 22.02 -3.17 4.95
CA ASP A 183 21.99 -1.76 5.38
C ASP A 183 20.59 -1.17 5.20
N PHE A 184 20.08 -0.50 6.23
CA PHE A 184 18.68 -0.07 6.34
C PHE A 184 18.25 0.73 5.11
N LYS A 185 19.07 1.71 4.67
CA LYS A 185 18.73 2.54 3.51
C LYS A 185 18.67 1.74 2.20
N VAL A 186 19.54 0.74 2.04
CA VAL A 186 19.57 -0.10 0.83
C VAL A 186 18.43 -1.11 0.84
N LEU A 187 18.26 -1.81 1.94
CA LEU A 187 17.25 -2.86 2.12
C LEU A 187 15.85 -2.30 1.93
N ILE A 188 15.51 -1.20 2.62
CA ILE A 188 14.16 -0.63 2.60
C ILE A 188 13.82 -0.11 1.19
N HIS A 189 14.74 0.58 0.52
CA HIS A 189 14.51 1.02 -0.85
C HIS A 189 14.35 -0.13 -1.85
N ARG A 190 15.20 -1.16 -1.77
CA ARG A 190 15.10 -2.33 -2.67
C ARG A 190 13.81 -3.11 -2.45
N LEU A 191 13.43 -3.34 -1.19
CA LEU A 191 12.20 -4.05 -0.84
C LEU A 191 10.97 -3.34 -1.42
N HIS A 192 10.85 -2.03 -1.23
CA HIS A 192 9.72 -1.25 -1.74
C HIS A 192 9.82 -0.93 -3.23
N SER A 193 11.00 -1.04 -3.85
CA SER A 193 11.10 -0.98 -5.31
C SER A 193 10.66 -2.29 -5.94
N GLY A 194 11.04 -3.43 -5.35
CA GLY A 194 10.60 -4.78 -5.73
C GLY A 194 10.60 -5.01 -7.24
N THR A 195 9.42 -5.28 -7.80
CA THR A 195 9.20 -5.48 -9.24
C THR A 195 9.64 -4.32 -10.15
N ARG A 196 9.82 -3.11 -9.60
CA ARG A 196 10.23 -1.90 -10.34
C ARG A 196 11.74 -1.68 -10.35
N LEU A 197 12.52 -2.50 -9.66
CA LEU A 197 13.98 -2.45 -9.78
C LEU A 197 14.38 -2.76 -11.23
N PRO A 198 15.23 -1.93 -11.86
CA PRO A 198 15.72 -2.19 -13.21
C PRO A 198 16.35 -3.58 -13.37
N SER A 199 17.10 -4.05 -12.37
CA SER A 199 17.68 -5.40 -12.39
C SER A 199 16.61 -6.49 -12.36
N VAL A 200 15.56 -6.35 -11.54
CA VAL A 200 14.45 -7.31 -11.44
C VAL A 200 13.65 -7.34 -12.74
N ALA A 201 13.38 -6.17 -13.34
CA ALA A 201 12.77 -6.07 -14.66
C ALA A 201 13.62 -6.75 -15.75
N ALA A 202 14.94 -6.77 -15.59
CA ALA A 202 15.87 -7.50 -16.47
C ALA A 202 16.01 -9.00 -16.12
N GLY A 203 15.25 -9.51 -15.16
CA GLY A 203 15.21 -10.94 -14.79
C GLY A 203 16.13 -11.31 -13.62
N ALA A 204 16.78 -10.35 -12.97
CA ALA A 204 17.51 -10.62 -11.72
C ALA A 204 16.53 -10.87 -10.56
N VAL A 205 17.05 -11.49 -9.50
CA VAL A 205 16.30 -11.78 -8.28
C VAL A 205 16.97 -11.07 -7.10
N TYR A 206 16.19 -10.31 -6.34
CA TYR A 206 16.60 -9.73 -5.07
C TYR A 206 16.05 -10.57 -3.91
N GLU A 207 16.94 -11.33 -3.29
CA GLU A 207 16.66 -12.25 -2.18
C GLU A 207 17.54 -11.91 -0.97
N ILE A 208 17.02 -12.19 0.22
CA ILE A 208 17.78 -12.24 1.48
C ILE A 208 17.54 -13.60 2.13
N VAL A 209 18.60 -14.27 2.58
CA VAL A 209 18.48 -15.51 3.34
C VAL A 209 18.52 -15.19 4.83
N GLY A 210 17.41 -15.49 5.50
CA GLY A 210 17.20 -15.17 6.89
C GLY A 210 17.38 -16.34 7.84
N ASN A 211 16.75 -16.21 9.01
CA ASN A 211 16.81 -17.22 10.08
C ASN A 211 16.40 -18.61 9.58
N ARG A 212 17.17 -19.64 9.98
CA ARG A 212 16.98 -21.04 9.57
C ARG A 212 17.02 -21.25 8.04
N GLN A 213 17.83 -20.45 7.34
CA GLN A 213 17.98 -20.54 5.88
C GLN A 213 16.66 -20.31 5.12
N SER A 214 15.74 -19.55 5.72
CA SER A 214 14.50 -19.13 5.07
C SER A 214 14.80 -18.05 4.04
N VAL A 215 14.40 -18.28 2.80
CA VAL A 215 14.64 -17.35 1.69
C VAL A 215 13.48 -16.37 1.61
N PHE A 216 13.81 -15.08 1.59
CA PHE A 216 12.85 -14.00 1.36
C PHE A 216 13.12 -13.40 -0.01
N ASN A 217 12.22 -13.61 -0.97
CA ASN A 217 12.32 -13.05 -2.30
C ASN A 217 11.50 -11.75 -2.39
N PHE A 218 12.21 -10.61 -2.41
CA PHE A 218 11.59 -9.29 -2.46
C PHE A 218 11.35 -8.80 -3.89
N SER A 219 11.75 -9.56 -4.91
CA SER A 219 11.54 -9.22 -6.32
C SER A 219 10.04 -9.17 -6.69
N LEU A 220 9.20 -9.86 -5.91
CA LEU A 220 7.75 -9.94 -6.12
C LEU A 220 6.98 -8.85 -5.35
N GLY A 221 7.66 -8.05 -4.53
CA GLY A 221 7.05 -6.97 -3.79
C GLY A 221 6.37 -5.96 -4.72
N ALA A 222 5.08 -5.71 -4.47
CA ALA A 222 4.27 -4.74 -5.21
C ALA A 222 4.03 -3.49 -4.35
N TRP A 223 4.73 -2.40 -4.66
CA TRP A 223 4.50 -1.11 -4.02
C TRP A 223 3.25 -0.43 -4.59
N PRO A 224 2.27 -0.04 -3.73
CA PRO A 224 0.99 0.50 -4.16
C PRO A 224 1.07 1.92 -4.71
N GLN A 225 2.18 2.65 -4.50
CA GLN A 225 2.37 4.03 -4.95
C GLN A 225 3.39 4.11 -6.09
N ASP A 226 3.71 5.33 -6.51
CA ASP A 226 4.93 5.59 -7.26
C ASP A 226 6.13 5.64 -6.30
N THR A 227 7.23 4.97 -6.63
CA THR A 227 8.43 4.89 -5.77
C THR A 227 9.14 6.24 -5.63
N ARG A 228 8.86 7.19 -6.51
CA ARG A 228 9.34 8.59 -6.41
C ARG A 228 8.64 9.38 -5.30
N ASN A 229 7.58 8.85 -4.68
CA ASN A 229 6.89 9.53 -3.59
C ASN A 229 7.66 9.42 -2.26
N CYS A 230 8.81 10.10 -2.17
CA CYS A 230 9.76 10.00 -1.05
C CYS A 230 9.13 10.34 0.31
N THR A 231 8.23 11.34 0.34
CA THR A 231 7.64 11.90 1.57
C THR A 231 6.68 10.94 2.29
N THR A 232 6.27 9.84 1.63
CA THR A 232 5.55 8.74 2.31
C THR A 232 6.37 8.16 3.46
N CYS A 233 7.68 8.03 3.30
CA CYS A 233 8.58 7.51 4.33
C CYS A 233 9.42 8.62 4.98
N HIS A 234 9.87 9.59 4.19
CA HIS A 234 10.70 10.70 4.63
C HIS A 234 9.83 11.84 5.20
N SER A 235 9.23 11.59 6.36
CA SER A 235 8.42 12.58 7.08
C SER A 235 8.44 12.37 8.60
N GLY A 236 8.16 13.45 9.33
CA GLY A 236 7.97 13.46 10.78
C GLY A 236 9.24 13.42 11.64
N GLY A 237 10.40 13.13 11.06
CA GLY A 237 11.68 13.07 11.78
C GLY A 237 12.47 14.37 11.68
N ALA A 238 13.35 14.64 12.64
CA ALA A 238 14.15 15.86 12.67
C ALA A 238 15.08 16.02 11.43
N GLN A 239 15.41 14.91 10.75
CA GLN A 239 16.27 14.90 9.58
C GLN A 239 15.60 14.21 8.39
N SER A 240 14.28 14.33 8.26
CA SER A 240 13.54 13.73 7.15
C SER A 240 14.04 14.20 5.79
N ASP A 241 14.55 15.42 5.65
CA ASP A 241 15.11 15.96 4.40
C ASP A 241 16.43 15.31 3.96
N ASN A 242 17.02 14.42 4.75
CA ASN A 242 18.28 13.73 4.37
C ASN A 242 18.19 12.96 3.05
N TYR A 243 17.00 12.56 2.58
CA TYR A 243 16.85 11.93 1.27
C TYR A 243 17.25 12.86 0.11
N LYS A 244 17.09 14.18 0.29
CA LYS A 244 17.43 15.20 -0.72
C LYS A 244 18.71 15.98 -0.39
N THR A 245 19.08 16.11 0.88
CA THR A 245 20.27 16.87 1.29
C THR A 245 21.55 16.03 1.40
N ALA A 246 21.45 14.70 1.40
CA ALA A 246 22.57 13.78 1.61
C ALA A 246 22.66 12.69 0.52
N PRO A 247 22.75 13.06 -0.77
CA PRO A 247 22.85 12.08 -1.86
C PRO A 247 24.15 11.28 -1.74
N ASN A 248 24.05 9.95 -1.85
CA ASN A 248 25.19 9.04 -1.74
C ASN A 248 24.98 7.79 -2.60
N ALA A 249 26.07 7.14 -2.97
CA ALA A 249 26.03 6.03 -3.93
C ALA A 249 25.11 4.89 -3.46
N ALA A 250 25.20 4.49 -2.20
CA ALA A 250 24.45 3.37 -1.64
C ALA A 250 22.93 3.62 -1.66
N ALA A 251 22.48 4.82 -1.29
CA ALA A 251 21.06 5.18 -1.28
C ALA A 251 20.48 5.34 -2.69
N CYS A 252 21.21 5.93 -3.63
CA CYS A 252 20.70 6.15 -4.98
C CYS A 252 20.64 4.84 -5.78
N THR A 253 21.69 4.02 -5.70
CA THR A 253 21.80 2.75 -6.45
C THR A 253 20.98 1.61 -5.85
N SER A 254 20.29 1.83 -4.72
CA SER A 254 19.32 0.87 -4.19
C SER A 254 18.03 0.84 -5.01
N CYS A 255 17.64 1.95 -5.66
CA CYS A 255 16.54 1.99 -6.61
C CYS A 255 17.05 2.00 -8.06
N HIS A 256 18.10 2.80 -8.32
CA HIS A 256 18.74 2.91 -9.63
C HIS A 256 19.84 1.85 -9.80
N ASP A 257 19.49 0.57 -9.65
CA ASP A 257 20.47 -0.51 -9.50
C ASP A 257 21.15 -1.00 -10.79
N ASN A 258 20.72 -0.46 -11.93
CA ASN A 258 21.42 -0.57 -13.21
C ASN A 258 22.45 0.54 -13.45
N VAL A 259 22.52 1.56 -12.59
CA VAL A 259 23.50 2.64 -12.68
C VAL A 259 24.87 2.15 -12.21
N LYS A 260 25.89 2.29 -13.06
CA LYS A 260 27.27 1.88 -12.75
C LYS A 260 28.16 3.11 -12.61
N LEU A 261 28.21 3.69 -11.41
CA LEU A 261 28.97 4.93 -11.14
C LEU A 261 30.45 4.85 -11.56
N ALA A 262 31.10 3.69 -11.36
CA ALA A 262 32.51 3.51 -11.68
C ALA A 262 32.84 3.52 -13.18
N THR A 263 31.88 3.18 -14.05
CA THR A 263 32.04 3.19 -15.52
C THR A 263 31.32 4.38 -16.17
N GLY A 264 30.31 4.93 -15.49
CA GLY A 264 29.38 5.92 -16.04
C GLY A 264 28.24 5.30 -16.84
N GLU A 265 28.17 3.96 -16.94
CA GLU A 265 27.07 3.29 -17.64
C GLU A 265 25.73 3.58 -16.94
N ASN A 266 24.73 3.95 -17.73
CA ASN A 266 23.41 4.40 -17.28
C ASN A 266 23.43 5.62 -16.34
N HIS A 267 24.55 6.34 -16.23
CA HIS A 267 24.65 7.59 -15.50
C HIS A 267 24.92 8.74 -16.48
N PRO A 268 23.92 9.59 -16.83
CA PRO A 268 24.11 10.66 -17.81
C PRO A 268 25.25 11.64 -17.46
N GLY A 269 25.54 11.82 -16.17
CA GLY A 269 26.68 12.61 -15.68
C GLY A 269 28.05 11.94 -15.87
N GLY A 270 28.10 10.74 -16.44
CA GLY A 270 29.32 9.98 -16.68
C GLY A 270 29.87 9.29 -15.43
N LYS A 271 31.16 8.95 -15.46
CA LYS A 271 31.83 8.23 -14.37
C LYS A 271 31.98 9.12 -13.12
N ILE A 272 31.60 8.59 -11.97
CA ILE A 272 31.81 9.18 -10.64
C ILE A 272 32.58 8.19 -9.77
N THR A 273 33.72 8.62 -9.22
CA THR A 273 34.54 7.84 -8.28
C THR A 273 34.66 8.48 -6.90
N ASP A 274 34.01 9.63 -6.72
CA ASP A 274 34.04 10.43 -5.50
C ASP A 274 32.63 10.95 -5.23
N GLU A 275 31.97 10.39 -4.22
CA GLU A 275 30.57 10.69 -3.91
C GLU A 275 30.38 12.08 -3.27
N ALA A 276 31.46 12.72 -2.78
CA ALA A 276 31.40 14.10 -2.31
C ALA A 276 31.00 15.09 -3.44
N LYS A 277 31.06 14.65 -4.70
CA LYS A 277 30.64 15.41 -5.87
C LYS A 277 29.16 15.26 -6.22
N CYS A 278 28.44 14.31 -5.62
CA CYS A 278 27.01 14.11 -5.91
C CYS A 278 26.18 15.41 -5.73
N PRO A 279 26.32 16.18 -4.63
CA PRO A 279 25.53 17.39 -4.42
C PRO A 279 25.78 18.52 -5.45
N ALA A 280 26.88 18.46 -6.20
CA ALA A 280 27.16 19.46 -7.23
C ALA A 280 26.24 19.34 -8.46
N CYS A 281 25.73 18.14 -8.74
CA CYS A 281 24.77 17.88 -9.82
C CYS A 281 23.37 17.59 -9.29
N HIS A 282 23.28 16.82 -8.20
CA HIS A 282 22.03 16.46 -7.54
C HIS A 282 21.77 17.38 -6.35
N VAL A 283 21.43 18.63 -6.65
CA VAL A 283 21.01 19.59 -5.62
C VAL A 283 19.69 19.15 -4.98
N PRO A 284 19.38 19.54 -3.74
CA PRO A 284 18.18 19.06 -3.05
C PRO A 284 16.89 19.42 -3.78
N ASP A 285 16.76 20.69 -4.18
CA ASP A 285 15.57 21.26 -4.79
C ASP A 285 15.91 21.95 -6.11
N GLY A 286 14.97 21.90 -7.07
CA GLY A 286 15.13 22.42 -8.42
C GLY A 286 13.80 22.49 -9.16
N ASN A 287 13.85 22.64 -10.48
CA ASN A 287 12.68 22.62 -11.33
C ASN A 287 12.11 21.21 -11.47
N GLU A 288 10.82 21.09 -11.79
CA GLU A 288 10.21 19.78 -12.08
C GLU A 288 10.94 19.09 -13.24
N PHE A 289 11.23 17.79 -13.06
CA PHE A 289 11.89 16.93 -14.04
C PHE A 289 13.33 17.31 -14.42
N ASP A 290 14.02 18.11 -13.58
CA ASP A 290 15.46 18.35 -13.70
C ASP A 290 16.31 17.31 -12.92
N ALA A 291 17.62 17.56 -12.79
CA ALA A 291 18.56 16.66 -12.10
C ALA A 291 18.59 16.82 -10.57
N SER A 292 17.88 17.80 -9.99
CA SER A 292 17.72 17.93 -8.54
C SER A 292 16.98 16.73 -7.98
N VAL A 293 17.15 16.45 -6.68
CA VAL A 293 16.51 15.28 -6.07
C VAL A 293 14.99 15.43 -6.11
N THR A 294 14.41 16.57 -5.70
CA THR A 294 12.95 16.73 -5.79
C THR A 294 12.46 16.85 -7.23
N GLY A 295 13.22 17.50 -8.11
CA GLY A 295 12.89 17.65 -9.54
C GLY A 295 12.77 16.31 -10.24
N ALA A 296 13.81 15.48 -10.17
CA ALA A 296 13.85 14.15 -10.79
C ALA A 296 12.77 13.19 -10.23
N HIS A 297 12.39 13.37 -8.96
CA HIS A 297 11.36 12.58 -8.29
C HIS A 297 9.97 13.23 -8.33
N THR A 298 9.76 14.24 -9.19
CA THR A 298 8.43 14.83 -9.40
C THR A 298 7.48 13.79 -9.99
N LEU A 299 6.30 13.66 -9.38
CA LEU A 299 5.23 12.81 -9.90
C LEU A 299 4.48 13.59 -10.99
N PRO A 300 4.37 13.07 -12.23
CA PRO A 300 3.73 13.81 -13.31
C PRO A 300 2.32 14.29 -12.97
N LEU A 301 1.51 13.46 -12.31
CA LEU A 301 0.15 13.82 -11.86
C LEU A 301 0.08 14.85 -10.73
N LYS A 302 1.22 15.22 -10.13
CA LYS A 302 1.33 16.29 -9.13
C LYS A 302 2.12 17.50 -9.65
N SER A 303 2.44 17.53 -10.94
CA SER A 303 3.13 18.65 -11.58
C SER A 303 2.27 19.91 -11.49
N THR A 304 2.93 21.04 -11.22
CA THR A 304 2.34 22.38 -11.25
C THR A 304 1.91 22.82 -12.65
N GLN A 305 2.35 22.11 -13.70
CA GLN A 305 1.94 22.35 -15.09
C GLN A 305 0.54 21.81 -15.41
N ILE A 306 -0.01 20.91 -14.58
CA ILE A 306 -1.32 20.31 -14.82
C ILE A 306 -2.43 21.33 -14.63
N THR A 307 -3.29 21.49 -15.65
CA THR A 307 -4.47 22.34 -15.56
C THR A 307 -5.63 21.63 -14.85
N GLY A 308 -5.70 20.31 -14.94
CA GLY A 308 -6.66 19.50 -14.19
C GLY A 308 -8.01 19.35 -14.88
N VAL A 309 -8.82 18.41 -14.39
CA VAL A 309 -10.20 18.22 -14.85
C VAL A 309 -11.09 17.93 -13.66
N ASN A 310 -12.23 18.61 -13.61
CA ASN A 310 -13.27 18.49 -12.61
C ASN A 310 -14.61 18.18 -13.30
N LEU A 311 -15.35 17.21 -12.77
CA LEU A 311 -16.67 16.81 -13.25
C LEU A 311 -17.72 17.05 -12.17
N GLU A 312 -18.85 17.63 -12.58
CA GLU A 312 -20.00 17.89 -11.72
C GLU A 312 -21.27 17.36 -12.39
N ILE A 313 -22.09 16.61 -11.65
CA ILE A 313 -23.46 16.28 -12.05
C ILE A 313 -24.37 17.35 -11.43
N VAL A 314 -24.96 18.21 -12.26
CA VAL A 314 -25.83 19.31 -11.83
C VAL A 314 -27.24 18.81 -11.54
N SER A 315 -27.80 17.99 -12.43
CA SER A 315 -29.13 17.41 -12.26
C SER A 315 -29.29 16.11 -13.05
N VAL A 316 -30.24 15.29 -12.62
CA VAL A 316 -30.71 14.10 -13.35
C VAL A 316 -32.22 14.18 -13.44
N GLU A 317 -32.74 14.26 -14.66
CA GLU A 317 -34.16 14.39 -14.97
C GLU A 317 -34.65 13.18 -15.77
N GLY A 318 -35.97 12.94 -15.80
CA GLY A 318 -36.54 11.86 -16.63
C GLY A 318 -36.16 10.44 -16.23
N ALA A 319 -35.48 10.25 -15.08
CA ALA A 319 -35.17 8.95 -14.52
C ALA A 319 -36.39 8.34 -13.84
N VAL A 320 -37.33 7.86 -14.65
CA VAL A 320 -38.54 7.15 -14.25
C VAL A 320 -38.60 5.80 -14.97
N PRO A 321 -39.41 4.83 -14.52
CA PRO A 321 -39.60 3.58 -15.25
C PRO A 321 -40.06 3.84 -16.69
N ASP A 322 -39.53 3.08 -17.65
CA ASP A 322 -39.63 3.27 -19.11
C ASP A 322 -39.07 4.59 -19.66
N GLY A 323 -38.52 5.45 -18.80
CA GLY A 323 -37.89 6.71 -19.15
C GLY A 323 -36.41 6.57 -19.52
N SER A 324 -35.94 7.52 -20.32
CA SER A 324 -34.52 7.74 -20.60
C SER A 324 -34.04 8.93 -19.77
N PRO A 325 -33.12 8.73 -18.80
CA PRO A 325 -32.60 9.82 -17.99
C PRO A 325 -31.87 10.89 -18.82
N VAL A 326 -32.01 12.15 -18.43
CA VAL A 326 -31.23 13.27 -18.94
C VAL A 326 -30.31 13.77 -17.83
N VAL A 327 -29.01 13.75 -18.08
CA VAL A 327 -27.98 14.17 -17.13
C VAL A 327 -27.46 15.53 -17.54
N THR A 328 -27.65 16.53 -16.68
CA THR A 328 -27.01 17.84 -16.81
C THR A 328 -25.70 17.83 -16.06
N PHE A 329 -24.60 18.17 -16.71
CA PHE A 329 -23.26 18.12 -16.13
C PHE A 329 -22.39 19.29 -16.54
N LYS A 330 -21.31 19.52 -15.80
CA LYS A 330 -20.25 20.48 -16.14
C LYS A 330 -18.90 19.77 -16.17
N VAL A 331 -18.01 20.28 -17.02
CA VAL A 331 -16.60 19.91 -17.07
C VAL A 331 -15.79 21.20 -16.95
N THR A 332 -14.86 21.25 -16.01
CA THR A 332 -14.01 22.42 -15.76
C THR A 332 -12.57 22.03 -15.51
N ASP A 333 -11.63 22.93 -15.71
CA ASP A 333 -10.25 22.78 -15.22
C ASP A 333 -10.13 23.22 -13.74
N ASN A 334 -8.92 23.19 -13.16
CA ASN A 334 -8.69 23.62 -11.78
C ASN A 334 -8.79 25.15 -11.58
N SER A 335 -8.76 25.94 -12.66
CA SER A 335 -9.01 27.39 -12.59
C SER A 335 -10.51 27.73 -12.57
N GLY A 336 -11.37 26.74 -12.87
CA GLY A 336 -12.81 26.88 -13.01
C GLY A 336 -13.25 27.25 -14.43
N ALA A 337 -12.34 27.26 -15.40
CA ALA A 337 -12.69 27.46 -16.80
C ALA A 337 -13.40 26.21 -17.35
N ALA A 338 -14.45 26.43 -18.16
CA ALA A 338 -15.21 25.32 -18.74
C ALA A 338 -14.40 24.60 -19.83
N ILE A 339 -14.47 23.27 -19.83
CA ILE A 339 -13.92 22.40 -20.88
C ILE A 339 -15.10 21.90 -21.70
N ALA A 340 -15.10 22.11 -23.01
CA ALA A 340 -16.17 21.58 -23.85
C ALA A 340 -16.06 20.03 -23.92
N PRO A 341 -17.17 19.28 -23.97
CA PRO A 341 -17.12 17.81 -24.07
C PRO A 341 -16.34 17.29 -25.27
N ALA A 342 -16.20 18.07 -26.35
CA ALA A 342 -15.43 17.72 -27.53
C ALA A 342 -13.90 17.90 -27.36
N ASP A 343 -13.48 18.68 -26.36
CA ASP A 343 -12.07 18.91 -26.01
C ASP A 343 -11.52 17.87 -25.02
N MET A 344 -12.41 17.04 -24.44
CA MET A 344 -12.05 15.89 -23.62
C MET A 344 -11.39 14.79 -24.45
N ASP A 345 -10.57 13.92 -23.87
CA ASP A 345 -10.13 12.69 -24.57
C ASP A 345 -11.10 11.52 -24.35
N TYR A 346 -11.77 11.52 -23.20
CA TYR A 346 -12.80 10.54 -22.85
C TYR A 346 -13.82 11.13 -21.87
N LEU A 347 -15.10 10.83 -22.09
CA LEU A 347 -16.19 11.19 -21.20
C LEU A 347 -17.29 10.13 -21.27
N ALA A 348 -17.75 9.64 -20.13
CA ALA A 348 -18.81 8.64 -20.03
C ALA A 348 -19.69 8.85 -18.80
N VAL A 349 -20.92 8.35 -18.90
CA VAL A 349 -21.89 8.32 -17.81
C VAL A 349 -22.28 6.88 -17.51
N THR A 350 -22.42 6.55 -16.23
CA THR A 350 -22.85 5.25 -15.75
C THR A 350 -24.13 5.41 -14.93
N LEU A 351 -25.17 4.67 -15.26
CA LEU A 351 -26.38 4.52 -14.46
C LEU A 351 -26.37 3.14 -13.81
N ALA A 352 -26.60 3.05 -12.50
CA ALA A 352 -26.72 1.77 -11.80
C ALA A 352 -27.81 1.81 -10.72
N GLY A 353 -28.46 0.68 -10.49
CA GLY A 353 -29.53 0.60 -9.49
C GLY A 353 -29.94 -0.82 -9.13
N PRO A 354 -30.75 -0.97 -8.07
CA PRO A 354 -31.09 0.06 -7.08
C PRO A 354 -29.94 0.37 -6.10
N THR A 355 -30.01 1.45 -5.32
CA THR A 355 -28.97 1.81 -4.32
C THR A 355 -28.93 0.89 -3.09
N SER A 356 -29.95 0.05 -2.88
CA SER A 356 -29.93 -1.01 -1.85
C SER A 356 -28.82 -2.03 -2.12
N ASP A 357 -28.63 -2.44 -3.38
CA ASP A 357 -27.38 -2.94 -3.94
C ASP A 357 -27.49 -2.96 -5.46
N TYR A 358 -26.43 -2.54 -6.15
CA TYR A 358 -26.48 -2.41 -7.60
C TYR A 358 -26.52 -3.78 -8.25
N THR A 359 -27.62 -4.14 -8.89
CA THR A 359 -27.75 -5.40 -9.65
C THR A 359 -27.80 -5.15 -11.16
N ASN A 360 -28.14 -3.92 -11.55
CA ASN A 360 -28.18 -3.46 -12.92
C ASN A 360 -27.25 -2.27 -13.11
N ARG A 361 -26.55 -2.23 -14.25
CA ARG A 361 -25.77 -1.08 -14.66
C ARG A 361 -25.74 -0.92 -16.18
N VAL A 362 -25.63 0.31 -16.64
CA VAL A 362 -25.29 0.66 -18.01
C VAL A 362 -24.25 1.79 -17.99
N THR A 363 -23.30 1.75 -18.91
CA THR A 363 -22.33 2.82 -19.13
C THR A 363 -22.44 3.26 -20.59
N GLU A 364 -22.70 4.54 -20.81
CA GLU A 364 -22.73 5.14 -22.14
C GLU A 364 -21.55 6.09 -22.30
N THR A 365 -20.84 5.98 -23.42
CA THR A 365 -19.74 6.88 -23.76
C THR A 365 -20.33 8.13 -24.42
N ILE A 366 -20.14 9.29 -23.79
CA ILE A 366 -20.56 10.59 -24.31
C ILE A 366 -19.57 11.05 -25.39
N PHE A 367 -18.27 10.92 -25.10
CA PHE A 367 -17.20 11.26 -26.02
C PHE A 367 -16.01 10.32 -25.88
N ARG A 368 -15.37 10.02 -27.00
CA ARG A 368 -14.05 9.38 -27.04
C ARG A 368 -13.30 9.88 -28.25
N LYS A 369 -12.16 10.50 -28.01
CA LYS A 369 -11.29 10.96 -29.08
C LYS A 369 -10.72 9.76 -29.84
N SER A 370 -10.67 9.87 -31.16
CA SER A 370 -9.98 8.89 -31.99
C SER A 370 -8.49 8.86 -31.64
N THR A 371 -7.93 7.66 -31.49
CA THR A 371 -6.49 7.45 -31.34
C THR A 371 -5.79 7.30 -32.68
N ASP A 372 -6.55 7.15 -33.77
CA ASP A 372 -6.02 7.11 -35.14
C ASP A 372 -6.09 8.53 -35.74
N PRO A 373 -4.93 9.15 -36.06
CA PRO A 373 -4.89 10.50 -36.62
C PRO A 373 -5.58 10.59 -38.01
N ALA A 374 -5.80 9.48 -38.70
CA ALA A 374 -6.51 9.45 -39.98
C ALA A 374 -8.04 9.41 -39.82
N VAL A 375 -8.56 9.12 -38.62
CA VAL A 375 -10.00 9.00 -38.35
C VAL A 375 -10.43 10.14 -37.45
N PRO A 376 -11.26 11.09 -37.91
CA PRO A 376 -11.74 12.17 -37.06
C PRO A 376 -12.66 11.63 -35.96
N SER A 377 -12.57 12.23 -34.76
CA SER A 377 -13.46 11.93 -33.65
C SER A 377 -14.90 12.29 -34.03
N THR A 378 -15.86 11.43 -33.68
CA THR A 378 -17.28 11.77 -33.79
C THR A 378 -17.64 12.79 -32.70
N PRO A 379 -18.22 13.96 -33.03
CA PRO A 379 -18.59 14.95 -32.02
C PRO A 379 -19.54 14.37 -30.96
N PRO A 380 -19.45 14.82 -29.70
CA PRO A 380 -20.37 14.38 -28.66
C PRO A 380 -21.78 14.87 -28.97
N VAL A 381 -22.77 13.99 -28.80
CA VAL A 381 -24.19 14.34 -28.94
C VAL A 381 -24.70 14.85 -27.59
N VAL A 382 -24.48 16.14 -27.32
CA VAL A 382 -24.90 16.83 -26.09
C VAL A 382 -25.59 18.14 -26.44
N GLU A 383 -26.53 18.56 -25.60
CA GLU A 383 -27.19 19.87 -25.72
C GLU A 383 -26.50 20.89 -24.81
N ASP A 384 -26.26 22.10 -25.29
CA ASP A 384 -25.77 23.21 -24.44
C ASP A 384 -26.91 23.69 -23.52
N ALA A 385 -26.69 23.69 -22.21
CA ALA A 385 -27.64 24.12 -21.20
C ALA A 385 -27.35 25.53 -20.65
N GLY A 386 -26.33 26.22 -21.19
CA GLY A 386 -25.86 27.52 -20.73
C GLY A 386 -25.03 27.43 -19.44
N GLY A 387 -24.27 28.49 -19.15
CA GLY A 387 -23.46 28.58 -17.93
C GLY A 387 -22.38 27.50 -17.79
N GLY A 388 -21.87 26.99 -18.92
CA GLY A 388 -20.87 25.92 -18.98
C GLY A 388 -21.41 24.51 -18.71
N ALA A 389 -22.74 24.33 -18.66
CA ALA A 389 -23.38 23.04 -18.47
C ALA A 389 -23.86 22.43 -19.80
N TYR A 390 -23.88 21.11 -19.86
CA TYR A 390 -24.31 20.31 -21.00
C TYR A 390 -25.32 19.25 -20.56
N ARG A 391 -26.26 18.89 -21.43
CA ARG A 391 -27.23 17.81 -21.20
C ARG A 391 -26.93 16.63 -22.09
N TYR A 392 -26.94 15.45 -21.50
CA TYR A 392 -26.84 14.18 -22.20
C TYR A 392 -28.06 13.31 -21.89
N THR A 393 -28.79 12.93 -22.93
CA THR A 393 -29.93 12.01 -22.82
C THR A 393 -29.45 10.59 -23.04
N LEU A 394 -29.61 9.73 -22.03
CA LEU A 394 -29.23 8.33 -22.14
C LEU A 394 -30.06 7.63 -23.22
N THR A 395 -29.42 6.76 -24.00
CA THR A 395 -30.13 5.90 -24.95
C THR A 395 -30.84 4.74 -24.24
N TYR A 396 -30.30 4.32 -23.09
CA TYR A 396 -30.88 3.32 -22.23
C TYR A 396 -32.22 3.78 -21.65
N LYS A 397 -33.22 2.90 -21.71
CA LYS A 397 -34.49 3.05 -21.01
C LYS A 397 -34.48 2.23 -19.74
N ILE A 398 -34.86 2.86 -18.64
CA ILE A 398 -35.02 2.19 -17.36
C ILE A 398 -36.16 1.16 -17.49
N PRO A 399 -36.00 -0.09 -16.99
CA PRO A 399 -37.06 -1.09 -17.06
C PRO A 399 -38.37 -0.61 -16.41
N ALA A 400 -39.51 -0.98 -17.00
CA ALA A 400 -40.85 -0.60 -16.55
C ALA A 400 -41.15 -0.98 -15.08
N ASP A 401 -40.55 -2.08 -14.61
CA ASP A 401 -40.70 -2.63 -13.27
C ASP A 401 -39.62 -2.16 -12.28
N ALA A 402 -38.69 -1.30 -12.72
CA ALA A 402 -37.65 -0.76 -11.86
C ALA A 402 -38.26 0.14 -10.78
N THR A 403 -37.76 0.02 -9.55
CA THR A 403 -38.21 0.80 -8.40
C THR A 403 -37.03 1.28 -7.56
N GLY A 404 -37.30 2.21 -6.64
CA GLY A 404 -36.32 2.71 -5.68
C GLY A 404 -35.44 3.83 -6.23
N THR A 405 -34.25 3.96 -5.65
CA THR A 405 -33.27 4.99 -6.04
C THR A 405 -32.18 4.38 -6.91
N TYR A 406 -31.77 5.11 -7.95
CA TYR A 406 -30.66 4.78 -8.83
C TYR A 406 -29.52 5.79 -8.63
N ALA A 407 -28.31 5.38 -8.97
CA ALA A 407 -27.12 6.21 -8.97
C ALA A 407 -26.72 6.53 -10.41
N VAL A 408 -26.32 7.78 -10.64
CA VAL A 408 -25.67 8.25 -11.86
C VAL A 408 -24.27 8.67 -11.49
N GLY A 409 -23.26 8.10 -12.13
CA GLY A 409 -21.87 8.49 -11.97
C GLY A 409 -21.24 8.91 -13.29
N MET A 410 -20.19 9.72 -13.23
CA MET A 410 -19.44 10.13 -14.42
C MET A 410 -17.95 9.83 -14.31
N GLU A 411 -17.33 9.59 -15.47
CA GLU A 411 -15.89 9.44 -15.60
C GLU A 411 -15.40 10.18 -16.84
N GLY A 412 -14.20 10.77 -16.77
CA GLY A 412 -13.62 11.47 -17.89
C GLY A 412 -12.20 11.91 -17.63
N TYR A 413 -11.44 12.09 -18.72
CA TYR A 413 -10.05 12.55 -18.66
C TYR A 413 -9.65 13.35 -19.91
N VAL A 414 -8.59 14.11 -19.76
CA VAL A 414 -7.78 14.68 -20.85
C VAL A 414 -6.36 14.09 -20.80
N MET A 415 -5.66 14.17 -21.92
CA MET A 415 -4.23 13.90 -22.02
C MET A 415 -3.50 15.24 -22.08
N GLU A 416 -2.74 15.58 -21.04
CA GLU A 416 -1.97 16.81 -20.98
C GLU A 416 -0.49 16.55 -21.32
N THR A 417 0.10 17.40 -22.15
CA THR A 417 1.55 17.39 -22.39
C THR A 417 2.22 18.22 -21.31
N ILE A 418 3.20 17.64 -20.63
CA ILE A 418 3.97 18.28 -19.55
C ILE A 418 5.41 18.41 -20.04
N GLU A 419 6.01 19.60 -19.93
CA GLU A 419 7.42 19.80 -20.26
C GLU A 419 8.31 18.93 -19.35
N GLY A 420 9.24 18.19 -19.95
CA GLY A 420 10.09 17.23 -19.24
C GLY A 420 9.50 15.81 -19.11
N VAL A 421 8.27 15.58 -19.58
CA VAL A 421 7.64 14.24 -19.61
C VAL A 421 7.43 13.79 -21.06
N GLU A 422 7.99 12.64 -21.43
CA GLU A 422 8.00 12.16 -22.82
C GLU A 422 6.61 11.83 -23.36
N VAL A 423 5.74 11.26 -22.51
CA VAL A 423 4.38 10.85 -22.89
C VAL A 423 3.33 11.75 -22.24
N PRO A 424 2.26 12.12 -22.97
CA PRO A 424 1.15 12.85 -22.37
C PRO A 424 0.60 12.12 -21.15
N VAL A 425 0.29 12.89 -20.12
CA VAL A 425 -0.21 12.41 -18.84
C VAL A 425 -1.72 12.40 -18.87
N ARG A 426 -2.32 11.27 -18.48
CA ARG A 426 -3.77 11.17 -18.36
C ARG A 426 -4.24 11.82 -17.07
N VAL A 427 -4.85 12.99 -17.20
CA VAL A 427 -5.42 13.76 -16.10
C VAL A 427 -6.92 13.51 -16.07
N ALA A 428 -7.36 12.77 -15.05
CA ALA A 428 -8.75 12.36 -14.91
C ALA A 428 -9.45 13.06 -13.75
N ALA A 429 -10.71 13.40 -13.96
CA ALA A 429 -11.55 13.95 -12.90
C ALA A 429 -11.87 12.90 -11.84
N PHE A 430 -12.01 13.37 -10.60
CA PHE A 430 -12.65 12.56 -9.56
C PHE A 430 -14.09 12.23 -9.98
N ASN A 431 -14.53 10.98 -9.80
CA ASN A 431 -15.83 10.54 -10.32
C ASN A 431 -16.99 11.04 -9.44
N PRO A 432 -17.83 12.00 -9.90
CA PRO A 432 -19.02 12.38 -9.16
C PRO A 432 -20.06 11.26 -9.22
N VAL A 433 -20.84 11.12 -8.15
CA VAL A 433 -22.01 10.23 -8.08
C VAL A 433 -23.19 11.02 -7.54
N ALA A 434 -24.30 11.01 -8.27
CA ALA A 434 -25.57 11.59 -7.87
C ALA A 434 -26.63 10.48 -7.75
N TYR A 435 -27.70 10.75 -6.99
CA TYR A 435 -28.77 9.78 -6.75
C TYR A 435 -30.12 10.35 -7.19
N VAL A 436 -30.97 9.49 -7.78
CA VAL A 436 -32.30 9.86 -8.28
C VAL A 436 -33.34 8.80 -7.92
N SER A 437 -34.50 9.23 -7.43
CA SER A 437 -35.63 8.33 -7.13
C SER A 437 -36.46 8.09 -8.38
N LEU A 438 -36.72 6.83 -8.73
CA LEU A 438 -37.49 6.48 -9.92
C LEU A 438 -39.00 6.76 -9.79
N THR A 439 -39.52 6.70 -8.57
CA THR A 439 -40.96 6.80 -8.28
C THR A 439 -41.34 8.09 -7.56
N GLY A 440 -40.46 9.10 -7.60
CA GLY A 440 -40.58 10.33 -6.81
C GLY A 440 -40.14 10.18 -5.35
N GLY A 441 -40.13 11.30 -4.61
CA GLY A 441 -39.58 11.37 -3.26
C GLY A 441 -38.07 11.60 -3.21
N ASN A 442 -37.52 11.67 -2.00
CA ASN A 442 -36.10 11.96 -1.81
C ASN A 442 -35.24 10.75 -2.19
N PRO A 443 -34.20 10.92 -3.03
CA PRO A 443 -33.29 9.83 -3.35
C PRO A 443 -32.52 9.37 -2.11
N VAL A 444 -32.32 8.06 -1.97
CA VAL A 444 -31.55 7.46 -0.88
C VAL A 444 -30.19 7.01 -1.40
N ALA A 445 -29.13 7.65 -0.87
CA ALA A 445 -27.74 7.28 -1.18
C ALA A 445 -27.44 5.83 -0.79
N ARG A 446 -26.50 5.20 -1.51
CA ARG A 446 -26.01 3.87 -1.12
C ARG A 446 -25.19 3.99 0.17
N ARG A 447 -25.27 2.96 1.02
CA ARG A 447 -24.44 2.83 2.22
C ARG A 447 -22.94 3.06 1.93
N LYS A 448 -22.27 3.85 2.78
CA LYS A 448 -20.81 4.02 2.79
C LYS A 448 -20.17 3.02 3.75
N ALA A 449 -19.45 2.04 3.22
CA ALA A 449 -18.78 1.00 4.03
C ALA A 449 -17.30 1.31 4.29
N VAL A 450 -16.62 1.91 3.31
CA VAL A 450 -15.20 2.23 3.34
C VAL A 450 -14.99 3.72 3.08
N ASP A 451 -13.81 4.22 3.41
CA ASP A 451 -13.38 5.57 3.07
C ASP A 451 -12.16 5.52 2.14
N ARG A 452 -12.18 6.31 1.06
CA ARG A 452 -11.05 6.37 0.13
C ARG A 452 -9.80 6.91 0.81
N GLU A 453 -9.93 7.85 1.76
CA GLU A 453 -8.75 8.41 2.42
C GLU A 453 -8.02 7.36 3.27
N LYS A 454 -8.74 6.35 3.74
CA LYS A 454 -8.13 5.16 4.36
C LYS A 454 -7.37 4.30 3.34
N CYS A 455 -7.88 4.17 2.12
CA CYS A 455 -7.11 3.54 1.03
C CYS A 455 -5.86 4.36 0.68
N ASN A 456 -5.98 5.69 0.65
CA ASN A 456 -4.89 6.60 0.30
C ASN A 456 -3.77 6.65 1.36
N ALA A 457 -4.02 6.20 2.59
CA ALA A 457 -2.96 5.96 3.57
C ALA A 457 -1.86 5.06 2.98
N CYS A 458 -2.24 4.04 2.21
CA CYS A 458 -1.29 3.16 1.50
C CYS A 458 -1.08 3.56 0.04
N HIS A 459 -2.12 3.97 -0.68
CA HIS A 459 -2.07 4.20 -2.13
C HIS A 459 -1.62 5.62 -2.54
N SER A 460 -1.55 6.57 -1.61
CA SER A 460 -1.37 8.03 -1.81
C SER A 460 -2.45 8.70 -2.67
N SER A 461 -2.76 8.14 -3.83
CA SER A 461 -3.85 8.55 -4.71
C SER A 461 -4.39 7.30 -5.42
N LEU A 462 -5.40 6.67 -4.83
CA LEU A 462 -6.03 5.48 -5.41
C LEU A 462 -6.70 5.85 -6.74
N ALA A 463 -6.10 5.39 -7.84
CA ALA A 463 -6.59 5.64 -9.19
C ALA A 463 -6.38 4.39 -10.05
N LEU A 464 -7.47 3.80 -10.54
CA LEU A 464 -7.46 2.54 -11.28
C LEU A 464 -8.00 2.71 -12.70
N HIS A 465 -7.83 1.67 -13.51
CA HIS A 465 -8.24 1.63 -14.93
C HIS A 465 -7.57 2.70 -15.79
N GLY A 466 -6.26 2.90 -15.54
CA GLY A 466 -5.50 4.00 -16.12
C GLY A 466 -6.04 5.33 -15.59
N THR A 467 -5.94 5.53 -14.27
CA THR A 467 -6.24 6.77 -13.52
C THR A 467 -7.69 7.30 -13.53
N VAL A 468 -8.56 6.81 -14.41
CA VAL A 468 -9.90 7.39 -14.62
C VAL A 468 -10.92 7.06 -13.52
N ARG A 469 -10.65 6.06 -12.68
CA ARG A 469 -11.55 5.65 -11.59
C ARG A 469 -10.89 5.80 -10.24
N GLN A 470 -11.36 6.77 -9.47
CA GLN A 470 -10.75 7.21 -8.22
C GLN A 470 -11.72 7.20 -7.03
N ASN A 471 -13.02 7.13 -7.27
CA ASN A 471 -14.03 7.16 -6.20
C ASN A 471 -14.55 5.75 -5.88
N THR A 472 -14.46 5.32 -4.62
CA THR A 472 -15.00 4.03 -4.16
C THR A 472 -16.52 3.90 -4.37
N GLU A 473 -17.26 5.01 -4.29
CA GLU A 473 -18.71 5.02 -4.55
C GLU A 473 -19.03 4.82 -6.04
N TYR A 474 -18.12 5.23 -6.91
CA TYR A 474 -18.20 4.98 -8.34
C TYR A 474 -17.74 3.56 -8.70
N CYS A 475 -16.68 3.04 -8.04
CA CYS A 475 -16.18 1.68 -8.26
C CYS A 475 -17.29 0.63 -8.12
N VAL A 476 -18.14 0.76 -7.10
CA VAL A 476 -19.21 -0.21 -6.81
C VAL A 476 -20.35 -0.19 -7.83
N LEU A 477 -20.45 0.82 -8.71
CA LEU A 477 -21.43 0.79 -9.81
C LEU A 477 -21.13 -0.38 -10.76
N CYS A 478 -19.84 -0.71 -10.95
CA CYS A 478 -19.37 -1.80 -11.79
C CYS A 478 -18.97 -3.05 -10.99
N HIS A 479 -18.27 -2.86 -9.88
CA HIS A 479 -17.82 -3.92 -8.97
C HIS A 479 -18.93 -4.28 -8.00
N ASN A 480 -20.01 -4.83 -8.54
CA ASN A 480 -21.25 -5.06 -7.82
C ASN A 480 -21.54 -6.57 -7.64
N PRO A 481 -22.61 -6.98 -6.93
CA PRO A 481 -22.90 -8.38 -6.65
C PRO A 481 -23.07 -9.30 -7.87
N THR A 482 -23.40 -8.76 -9.04
CA THR A 482 -23.54 -9.53 -10.30
C THR A 482 -22.31 -9.37 -11.22
N GLY A 483 -21.33 -8.54 -10.83
CA GLY A 483 -20.14 -8.27 -11.63
C GLY A 483 -19.19 -9.45 -11.68
N THR A 484 -18.79 -9.82 -12.90
CA THR A 484 -17.76 -10.82 -13.18
C THR A 484 -16.72 -10.30 -14.18
N ASP A 485 -15.59 -11.00 -14.30
CA ASP A 485 -14.59 -10.74 -15.33
C ASP A 485 -14.87 -11.45 -16.67
N GLU A 486 -16.06 -12.02 -16.85
CA GLU A 486 -16.44 -12.84 -18.00
C GLU A 486 -16.14 -12.14 -19.33
N ALA A 487 -16.49 -10.86 -19.46
CA ALA A 487 -16.29 -10.08 -20.68
C ALA A 487 -14.82 -9.94 -21.10
N ARG A 488 -13.87 -10.32 -20.24
CA ARG A 488 -12.42 -10.21 -20.42
C ARG A 488 -11.71 -11.55 -20.33
N ARG A 489 -12.37 -12.57 -19.79
CA ARG A 489 -11.78 -13.88 -19.56
C ARG A 489 -11.83 -14.71 -20.86
N PRO A 490 -10.70 -15.24 -21.33
CA PRO A 490 -10.66 -16.17 -22.45
C PRO A 490 -11.49 -17.43 -22.18
N ALA A 491 -11.98 -18.07 -23.24
CA ALA A 491 -12.87 -19.23 -23.13
C ALA A 491 -12.20 -20.41 -22.39
N GLU A 492 -10.90 -20.61 -22.62
CA GLU A 492 -10.07 -21.65 -22.00
C GLU A 492 -9.83 -21.43 -20.50
N ALA A 493 -10.07 -20.22 -19.98
CA ALA A 493 -9.85 -19.86 -18.58
C ALA A 493 -11.15 -19.76 -17.77
N MET A 494 -12.30 -20.09 -18.38
CA MET A 494 -13.61 -20.13 -17.71
C MET A 494 -13.65 -21.24 -16.64
N PRO A 495 -14.51 -21.12 -15.60
CA PRO A 495 -15.58 -20.13 -15.39
C PRO A 495 -15.08 -18.73 -14.98
N PRO A 496 -15.94 -17.69 -15.08
CA PRO A 496 -15.58 -16.35 -14.68
C PRO A 496 -15.47 -16.18 -13.17
N THR A 497 -14.67 -15.21 -12.75
CA THR A 497 -14.47 -14.84 -11.35
C THR A 497 -15.29 -13.61 -11.01
N SER A 498 -15.92 -13.61 -9.83
CA SER A 498 -16.63 -12.42 -9.34
C SER A 498 -15.65 -11.28 -9.10
N ILE A 499 -16.06 -10.09 -9.54
CA ILE A 499 -15.36 -8.82 -9.26
C ILE A 499 -16.21 -7.93 -8.33
N ASN A 500 -17.15 -8.51 -7.59
CA ASN A 500 -17.90 -7.79 -6.56
C ASN A 500 -16.93 -7.11 -5.59
N PHE A 501 -17.07 -5.81 -5.34
CA PHE A 501 -16.07 -5.00 -4.64
C PHE A 501 -15.70 -5.57 -3.27
N ARG A 502 -16.69 -6.04 -2.48
CA ARG A 502 -16.43 -6.63 -1.15
C ARG A 502 -15.65 -7.94 -1.19
N VAL A 503 -15.72 -8.68 -2.30
CA VAL A 503 -14.98 -9.93 -2.50
C VAL A 503 -13.61 -9.63 -3.08
N LEU A 504 -13.59 -8.79 -4.13
CA LEU A 504 -12.38 -8.37 -4.84
C LEU A 504 -11.36 -7.74 -3.89
N ILE A 505 -11.78 -6.75 -3.09
CA ILE A 505 -10.89 -5.99 -2.22
C ILE A 505 -10.32 -6.85 -1.08
N HIS A 506 -11.12 -7.76 -0.52
CA HIS A 506 -10.61 -8.68 0.50
C HIS A 506 -9.65 -9.70 -0.10
N ARG A 507 -10.02 -10.34 -1.22
CA ARG A 507 -9.18 -11.36 -1.85
C ARG A 507 -7.86 -10.81 -2.38
N LEU A 508 -7.84 -9.63 -3.02
CA LEU A 508 -6.58 -9.08 -3.53
C LEU A 508 -5.61 -8.74 -2.40
N HIS A 509 -6.10 -8.17 -1.30
CA HIS A 509 -5.24 -7.82 -0.17
C HIS A 509 -4.88 -9.02 0.70
N ARG A 510 -5.64 -10.13 0.63
CA ARG A 510 -5.21 -11.40 1.23
C ARG A 510 -3.98 -11.97 0.51
N GLY A 511 -3.91 -11.79 -0.81
CA GLY A 511 -2.70 -11.96 -1.61
C GLY A 511 -1.97 -13.27 -1.34
N GLU A 512 -0.69 -13.20 -0.95
CA GLU A 512 0.16 -14.37 -0.68
C GLU A 512 -0.31 -15.25 0.50
N GLU A 513 -1.11 -14.69 1.41
CA GLU A 513 -1.65 -15.43 2.55
C GLU A 513 -2.95 -16.17 2.23
N ALA A 514 -3.43 -16.12 0.98
CA ALA A 514 -4.64 -16.81 0.52
C ALA A 514 -4.35 -18.29 0.26
N ASN A 515 -5.26 -19.18 0.66
CA ASN A 515 -5.21 -20.59 0.23
C ASN A 515 -5.59 -20.74 -1.24
N ASN A 516 -6.41 -19.82 -1.76
CA ASN A 516 -6.81 -19.74 -3.16
C ASN A 516 -6.64 -18.31 -3.70
N PRO A 517 -5.42 -17.96 -4.17
CA PRO A 517 -5.12 -16.66 -4.74
C PRO A 517 -6.10 -16.19 -5.82
N LEU A 518 -6.32 -14.88 -5.88
CA LEU A 518 -7.24 -14.28 -6.83
C LEU A 518 -6.55 -14.06 -8.18
N VAL A 519 -7.15 -14.61 -9.24
CA VAL A 519 -6.81 -14.28 -10.63
C VAL A 519 -8.02 -13.70 -11.34
N VAL A 520 -7.89 -12.48 -11.87
CA VAL A 520 -8.93 -11.82 -12.68
C VAL A 520 -8.39 -11.47 -14.06
N TYR A 521 -9.28 -11.33 -15.04
CA TYR A 521 -8.89 -10.92 -16.39
C TYR A 521 -9.23 -9.46 -16.67
N GLY A 522 -8.21 -8.71 -17.10
CA GLY A 522 -8.30 -7.28 -17.39
C GLY A 522 -8.56 -6.95 -18.86
N PHE A 523 -8.45 -5.67 -19.21
CA PHE A 523 -8.43 -5.25 -20.62
C PHE A 523 -7.30 -5.98 -21.39
N GLY A 524 -7.57 -6.39 -22.63
CA GLY A 524 -6.61 -7.14 -23.44
C GLY A 524 -6.54 -8.64 -23.13
N GLY A 525 -7.45 -9.18 -22.30
CA GLY A 525 -7.55 -10.61 -22.04
C GLY A 525 -6.39 -11.19 -21.23
N ARG A 526 -5.62 -10.33 -20.54
CA ARG A 526 -4.46 -10.75 -19.75
C ARG A 526 -4.88 -11.13 -18.33
N PRO A 527 -4.37 -12.25 -17.79
CA PRO A 527 -4.54 -12.58 -16.39
C PRO A 527 -3.79 -11.58 -15.53
N ILE A 528 -4.42 -11.16 -14.43
CA ILE A 528 -3.83 -10.39 -13.35
C ILE A 528 -3.88 -11.30 -12.12
N ASP A 529 -2.71 -11.79 -11.72
CA ASP A 529 -2.55 -12.65 -10.56
C ASP A 529 -2.19 -11.81 -9.33
N PHE A 530 -3.04 -11.88 -8.31
CA PHE A 530 -2.84 -11.18 -7.03
C PHE A 530 -2.18 -12.07 -5.96
N GLY A 531 -1.78 -13.30 -6.28
CA GLY A 531 -1.15 -14.22 -5.33
C GLY A 531 0.19 -13.76 -4.77
N ASN A 532 0.82 -12.76 -5.38
CA ASN A 532 2.07 -12.16 -4.90
C ASN A 532 1.86 -10.80 -4.20
N VAL A 533 0.62 -10.38 -3.99
CA VAL A 533 0.34 -9.16 -3.22
C VAL A 533 0.68 -9.42 -1.76
N ILE A 534 1.54 -8.57 -1.20
CA ILE A 534 1.91 -8.61 0.22
C ILE A 534 1.22 -7.44 0.90
N PHE A 535 0.33 -7.72 1.84
CA PHE A 535 -0.29 -6.66 2.63
C PHE A 535 0.64 -6.23 3.78
N PRO A 536 1.00 -4.93 3.87
CA PRO A 536 2.04 -4.50 4.80
C PRO A 536 1.61 -4.48 6.28
N GLY A 537 0.30 -4.38 6.54
CA GLY A 537 -0.27 -4.27 7.88
C GLY A 537 -0.97 -5.54 8.35
N ASN A 538 -1.81 -5.40 9.37
CA ASN A 538 -2.68 -6.47 9.84
C ASN A 538 -4.02 -6.46 9.09
N LEU A 539 -4.30 -7.49 8.28
CA LEU A 539 -5.59 -7.63 7.58
C LEU A 539 -6.80 -7.76 8.52
N ALA A 540 -6.59 -8.19 9.77
CA ALA A 540 -7.65 -8.24 10.78
C ALA A 540 -7.98 -6.86 11.37
N ALA A 541 -7.17 -5.83 11.15
CA ALA A 541 -7.51 -4.48 11.58
C ALA A 541 -8.54 -3.87 10.60
N CYS A 542 -9.82 -4.24 10.70
CA CYS A 542 -10.88 -3.88 9.74
C CYS A 542 -10.98 -2.37 9.47
N GLN A 543 -10.70 -1.55 10.49
CA GLN A 543 -10.70 -0.09 10.46
C GLN A 543 -9.62 0.49 9.56
N THR A 544 -8.66 -0.32 9.10
CA THR A 544 -7.68 0.05 8.07
C THR A 544 -8.38 0.51 6.79
N CYS A 545 -9.55 -0.06 6.45
CA CYS A 545 -10.33 0.33 5.27
C CYS A 545 -11.74 0.81 5.63
N HIS A 546 -12.38 0.18 6.62
CA HIS A 546 -13.78 0.42 6.91
C HIS A 546 -14.02 1.69 7.72
N VAL A 547 -15.15 2.36 7.43
CA VAL A 547 -15.72 3.38 8.32
C VAL A 547 -16.12 2.71 9.65
N ALA A 548 -16.05 3.45 10.77
CA ALA A 548 -16.42 2.90 12.06
C ALA A 548 -17.87 2.37 12.05
N GLY A 549 -18.08 1.16 12.58
CA GLY A 549 -19.40 0.53 12.67
C GLY A 549 -19.93 -0.14 11.40
N THR A 550 -19.16 -0.19 10.30
CA THR A 550 -19.65 -0.72 9.00
C THR A 550 -19.18 -2.14 8.65
N TYR A 551 -18.40 -2.77 9.52
CA TYR A 551 -17.79 -4.10 9.32
C TYR A 551 -18.33 -5.17 10.29
N GLY A 552 -19.34 -4.83 11.09
CA GLY A 552 -20.00 -5.77 12.00
C GLY A 552 -21.17 -6.52 11.36
N LEU A 553 -21.75 -7.45 12.11
CA LEU A 553 -23.00 -8.14 11.78
C LEU A 553 -24.14 -7.70 12.72
N PRO A 554 -25.40 -7.66 12.22
CA PRO A 554 -25.84 -8.07 10.87
C PRO A 554 -25.43 -7.09 9.76
N LEU A 555 -25.35 -7.59 8.52
CA LEU A 555 -25.17 -6.71 7.36
C LEU A 555 -26.40 -5.79 7.18
N PRO A 556 -26.23 -4.60 6.59
CA PRO A 556 -27.36 -3.74 6.24
C PRO A 556 -28.39 -4.47 5.37
N GLY A 557 -29.67 -4.12 5.53
CA GLY A 557 -30.74 -4.68 4.71
C GLY A 557 -30.56 -4.38 3.22
N GLY A 558 -31.03 -5.28 2.36
CA GLY A 558 -31.03 -5.11 0.90
C GLY A 558 -29.73 -5.51 0.19
N VAL A 559 -28.69 -5.89 0.94
CA VAL A 559 -27.43 -6.41 0.38
C VAL A 559 -27.71 -7.69 -0.41
N GLN A 560 -27.28 -7.73 -1.66
CA GLN A 560 -27.57 -8.85 -2.56
C GLN A 560 -26.51 -9.97 -2.45
N PRO A 561 -26.88 -11.22 -2.76
CA PRO A 561 -25.92 -12.31 -2.93
C PRO A 561 -24.90 -12.00 -4.02
N THR A 562 -23.67 -12.49 -3.85
CA THR A 562 -22.66 -12.47 -4.91
C THR A 562 -22.99 -13.57 -5.91
N THR A 563 -23.35 -13.19 -7.13
CA THR A 563 -23.82 -14.09 -8.18
C THR A 563 -22.83 -14.08 -9.34
N VAL A 564 -22.40 -15.26 -9.77
CA VAL A 564 -21.55 -15.44 -10.94
C VAL A 564 -22.40 -16.01 -12.07
N THR A 565 -22.39 -15.32 -13.20
CA THR A 565 -23.03 -15.77 -14.43
C THR A 565 -21.99 -16.18 -15.47
N GLN A 566 -22.36 -17.11 -16.34
CA GLN A 566 -21.65 -17.45 -17.57
C GLN A 566 -22.66 -17.61 -18.70
N ALA A 567 -22.45 -16.89 -19.81
CA ALA A 567 -23.35 -16.83 -20.95
C ALA A 567 -24.82 -16.56 -20.54
N GLY A 568 -25.01 -15.63 -19.60
CA GLY A 568 -26.33 -15.25 -19.06
C GLY A 568 -26.97 -16.27 -18.11
N LYS A 569 -26.30 -17.40 -17.80
CA LYS A 569 -26.79 -18.39 -16.83
C LYS A 569 -26.07 -18.25 -15.51
N VAL A 570 -26.82 -18.31 -14.40
CA VAL A 570 -26.23 -18.36 -13.05
C VAL A 570 -25.51 -19.70 -12.86
N ILE A 571 -24.21 -19.63 -12.56
CA ILE A 571 -23.40 -20.83 -12.26
C ILE A 571 -23.08 -20.95 -10.77
N SER A 572 -23.06 -19.83 -10.03
CA SER A 572 -22.97 -19.85 -8.57
C SER A 572 -23.61 -18.62 -7.94
N THR A 573 -24.16 -18.81 -6.74
CA THR A 573 -24.70 -17.75 -5.89
C THR A 573 -24.20 -17.96 -4.49
N THR A 574 -23.48 -16.97 -3.95
CA THR A 574 -22.98 -16.99 -2.57
C THR A 574 -23.69 -15.91 -1.77
N LEU A 575 -24.32 -16.29 -0.66
CA LEU A 575 -25.08 -15.38 0.18
C LEU A 575 -24.20 -14.24 0.77
N PRO A 576 -24.81 -13.10 1.14
CA PRO A 576 -24.08 -11.90 1.53
C PRO A 576 -22.98 -12.09 2.58
N ILE A 577 -23.30 -12.67 3.75
CA ILE A 577 -22.34 -12.82 4.85
C ILE A 577 -21.25 -13.82 4.45
N ARG A 578 -21.63 -14.98 3.91
CA ARG A 578 -20.72 -16.02 3.41
C ARG A 578 -19.71 -15.42 2.45
N SER A 579 -20.17 -14.66 1.44
CA SER A 579 -19.28 -14.12 0.40
C SER A 579 -18.25 -13.13 0.94
N VAL A 580 -18.55 -12.41 2.03
CA VAL A 580 -17.59 -11.51 2.67
C VAL A 580 -16.58 -12.30 3.48
N CYS A 581 -17.04 -13.23 4.33
CA CYS A 581 -16.16 -13.99 5.21
C CYS A 581 -15.23 -14.91 4.43
N THR A 582 -15.74 -15.62 3.42
CA THR A 582 -14.92 -16.53 2.59
C THR A 582 -14.02 -15.81 1.59
N ALA A 583 -14.09 -14.48 1.50
CA ALA A 583 -13.12 -13.70 0.73
C ALA A 583 -11.74 -13.66 1.42
N CYS A 584 -11.68 -13.87 2.74
CA CYS A 584 -10.43 -14.02 3.49
C CYS A 584 -10.28 -15.41 4.12
N HIS A 585 -11.37 -15.97 4.68
CA HIS A 585 -11.38 -17.31 5.28
C HIS A 585 -11.68 -18.37 4.21
N ASP A 586 -10.71 -18.62 3.36
CA ASP A 586 -10.85 -19.42 2.14
C ASP A 586 -10.40 -20.89 2.28
N SER A 587 -10.09 -21.35 3.50
CA SER A 587 -9.79 -22.76 3.76
C SER A 587 -11.01 -23.67 3.56
N THR A 588 -10.77 -24.96 3.29
CA THR A 588 -11.84 -25.96 3.17
C THR A 588 -12.67 -26.09 4.45
N ALA A 589 -12.02 -26.06 5.63
CA ALA A 589 -12.70 -26.14 6.91
C ALA A 589 -13.59 -24.92 7.17
N ALA A 590 -13.10 -23.71 6.87
CA ALA A 590 -13.91 -22.50 6.97
C ALA A 590 -15.12 -22.57 6.03
N SER A 591 -14.91 -22.98 4.78
CA SER A 591 -15.96 -23.15 3.79
C SER A 591 -17.05 -24.15 4.22
N GLY A 592 -16.66 -25.26 4.86
CA GLY A 592 -17.61 -26.21 5.45
C GLY A 592 -18.39 -25.62 6.63
N HIS A 593 -17.71 -24.86 7.50
CA HIS A 593 -18.38 -24.19 8.62
C HIS A 593 -19.46 -23.20 8.16
N VAL A 594 -19.14 -22.26 7.24
CA VAL A 594 -20.14 -21.28 6.78
C VAL A 594 -21.32 -21.92 6.05
N GLU A 595 -21.10 -23.05 5.37
CA GLU A 595 -22.17 -23.82 4.75
C GLU A 595 -23.14 -24.39 5.79
N LEU A 596 -22.62 -24.97 6.88
CA LEU A 596 -23.44 -25.47 8.00
C LEU A 596 -24.22 -24.35 8.71
N GLN A 597 -23.74 -23.10 8.68
CA GLN A 597 -24.43 -21.95 9.27
C GLN A 597 -25.47 -21.32 8.35
N THR A 598 -25.74 -21.93 7.20
CA THR A 598 -26.77 -21.51 6.25
C THR A 598 -27.88 -22.56 6.22
N THR A 599 -29.12 -22.17 6.47
CA THR A 599 -30.26 -23.10 6.39
C THR A 599 -30.52 -23.53 4.95
N GLY A 600 -31.20 -24.66 4.75
CA GLY A 600 -31.66 -25.08 3.41
C GLY A 600 -32.61 -24.08 2.73
N SER A 601 -33.22 -23.16 3.50
CA SER A 601 -34.02 -22.03 2.99
C SER A 601 -33.20 -20.77 2.68
N GLY A 602 -31.87 -20.83 2.79
CA GLY A 602 -30.96 -19.72 2.48
C GLY A 602 -30.84 -18.65 3.57
N ILE A 603 -31.11 -18.99 4.83
CA ILE A 603 -30.97 -18.06 5.96
C ILE A 603 -29.58 -18.20 6.56
N GLU A 604 -28.81 -17.11 6.57
CA GLU A 604 -27.50 -17.05 7.22
C GLU A 604 -27.67 -16.81 8.73
N THR A 605 -27.23 -17.75 9.55
CA THR A 605 -27.34 -17.67 11.03
C THR A 605 -26.07 -17.12 11.69
N CYS A 606 -25.12 -16.63 10.90
CA CYS A 606 -23.80 -16.15 11.35
C CYS A 606 -23.88 -15.10 12.47
N ALA A 607 -24.88 -14.21 12.41
CA ALA A 607 -25.07 -13.14 13.40
C ALA A 607 -25.42 -13.64 14.82
N VAL A 608 -25.80 -14.91 14.97
CA VAL A 608 -26.02 -15.53 16.29
C VAL A 608 -24.72 -15.57 17.09
N CYS A 609 -23.60 -15.89 16.43
CA CYS A 609 -22.29 -16.05 17.07
C CYS A 609 -21.35 -14.87 16.80
N HIS A 610 -21.44 -14.27 15.60
CA HIS A 610 -20.55 -13.21 15.14
C HIS A 610 -21.18 -11.81 15.13
N GLY A 611 -22.44 -11.70 15.57
CA GLY A 611 -23.11 -10.41 15.72
C GLY A 611 -22.51 -9.54 16.82
N ALA A 612 -22.83 -8.25 16.78
CA ALA A 612 -22.40 -7.31 17.81
C ALA A 612 -22.75 -7.81 19.23
N GLY A 613 -21.78 -7.75 20.14
CA GLY A 613 -21.89 -8.17 21.54
C GLY A 613 -21.78 -9.68 21.78
N ARG A 614 -21.80 -10.53 20.74
CA ARG A 614 -21.72 -11.99 20.86
C ARG A 614 -20.33 -12.48 21.26
N GLU A 615 -20.23 -13.79 21.52
CA GLU A 615 -18.98 -14.44 21.94
C GLU A 615 -17.86 -14.24 20.91
N PHE A 616 -18.17 -14.47 19.62
CA PHE A 616 -17.25 -14.36 18.50
C PHE A 616 -17.57 -13.16 17.61
N ASP A 617 -18.09 -12.08 18.20
CA ASP A 617 -18.33 -10.80 17.52
C ASP A 617 -17.13 -10.42 16.63
N VAL A 618 -17.41 -10.08 15.37
CA VAL A 618 -16.39 -9.71 14.37
C VAL A 618 -15.41 -8.68 14.94
N THR A 619 -15.90 -7.69 15.68
CA THR A 619 -15.10 -6.60 16.27
C THR A 619 -14.25 -7.01 17.46
N LYS A 620 -14.56 -8.16 18.09
CA LYS A 620 -13.79 -8.70 19.22
C LYS A 620 -12.66 -9.60 18.75
N VAL A 621 -12.92 -10.40 17.71
CA VAL A 621 -12.00 -11.44 17.20
C VAL A 621 -11.05 -10.91 16.13
N HIS A 622 -11.32 -9.72 15.57
CA HIS A 622 -10.44 -9.00 14.65
C HIS A 622 -10.01 -7.69 15.31
N ARG A 623 -8.73 -7.56 15.64
CA ARG A 623 -8.12 -6.41 16.31
C ARG A 623 -6.90 -5.91 15.56
#